data_AF-A0A975KC80-F1
#
_entry.id   AF-A0A975KC80-F1
#
_cell.length_a   1.000
_cell.length_b   1.000
_cell.length_c   1.000
_cell.angle_alpha   90.00
_cell.angle_beta   90.00
_cell.angle_gamma   90.00
#
_symmetry.space_group_name_H-M   'P 1'
#
loop_
_entity.id
_entity.type
_entity.pdbx_description
1 polymer ?
#
loop_
_entity_poly.entity_id
_entity_poly.type
_entity_poly.pdbx_seq_one_letter_code
_entity_poly.pdbx_strand_id
1 'polypeptide(L)'
;MLFSKISPLSSSHYLAIGGGYSFMWFIMLYIITAWIKTIYLGLPSKWVFLALYLLGSIVGAISEFYDIPVLGSLQYNNPLVVICAFCLFLFFVKTTIRNNIFISIIRFFAPLSFGVFLIHANPIFERWYQQYQFGNWFDGSNIFYIITMPLFVILIYLICSLLEYLRESLFMILTVKERTDSLCKKLDANVTKLIDNK
;
A
#
# COMPACT_ATOMS: atom_id res chain seq x y z
N MET A 1 0.57 -6.75 19.99
CA MET A 1 -0.34 -6.55 21.14
C MET A 1 -0.44 -5.10 21.64
N LEU A 2 0.63 -4.29 21.65
CA LEU A 2 0.57 -2.89 22.11
C LEU A 2 -0.38 -1.98 21.29
N PHE A 3 -0.55 -2.23 19.99
CA PHE A 3 -1.45 -1.43 19.12
C PHE A 3 -2.90 -1.93 19.06
N SER A 4 -3.21 -3.09 19.65
CA SER A 4 -4.57 -3.63 19.68
C SER A 4 -5.42 -3.01 20.80
N LYS A 5 -4.79 -2.36 21.79
CA LYS A 5 -5.47 -1.81 22.97
C LYS A 5 -6.01 -0.38 22.81
N ILE A 6 -5.77 0.29 21.68
CA ILE A 6 -6.29 1.64 21.38
C ILE A 6 -7.68 1.57 20.69
N SER A 7 -8.29 0.38 20.69
CA SER A 7 -9.50 0.07 19.92
C SER A 7 -10.87 0.25 20.63
N PRO A 8 -11.12 1.14 21.62
CA PRO A 8 -12.51 1.32 22.07
C PRO A 8 -13.33 2.27 21.16
N LEU A 9 -12.72 2.98 20.20
CA LEU A 9 -13.42 4.04 19.44
C LEU A 9 -13.88 3.67 18.02
N SER A 10 -13.78 2.41 17.59
CA SER A 10 -13.89 2.04 16.17
C SER A 10 -15.03 1.06 15.87
N SER A 11 -16.26 1.53 15.92
CA SER A 11 -17.43 0.81 15.38
C SER A 11 -17.48 0.78 13.85
N SER A 12 -16.55 1.48 13.17
CA SER A 12 -16.41 1.44 11.72
C SER A 12 -15.24 0.55 11.31
N HIS A 13 -15.54 -0.46 10.48
CA HIS A 13 -14.57 -1.44 9.97
C HIS A 13 -13.37 -0.79 9.22
N TYR A 14 -13.51 0.48 8.81
CA TYR A 14 -12.51 1.30 8.14
C TYR A 14 -11.47 1.94 9.08
N LEU A 15 -11.84 2.18 10.35
CA LEU A 15 -10.96 2.72 11.39
C LEU A 15 -10.32 1.62 12.23
N ALA A 16 -10.88 0.41 12.18
CA ALA A 16 -10.35 -0.74 12.91
C ALA A 16 -9.06 -1.22 12.26
N ILE A 17 -8.00 -1.43 13.06
CA ILE A 17 -6.68 -1.94 12.63
C ILE A 17 -6.76 -3.46 12.36
N GLY A 18 -7.85 -3.93 11.74
CA GLY A 18 -8.04 -5.32 11.36
C GLY A 18 -7.13 -5.66 10.18
N GLY A 19 -6.11 -6.50 10.42
CA GLY A 19 -5.22 -7.03 9.37
C GLY A 19 -4.24 -6.03 8.73
N GLY A 20 -4.29 -4.74 9.09
CA GLY A 20 -3.41 -3.69 8.56
C GLY A 20 -3.88 -3.03 7.24
N TYR A 21 -5.15 -3.16 6.88
CA TYR A 21 -5.75 -2.50 5.70
C TYR A 21 -6.50 -1.20 6.02
N SER A 22 -6.46 -0.77 7.29
CA SER A 22 -7.23 0.39 7.77
C SER A 22 -6.63 1.73 7.37
N PHE A 23 -7.47 2.77 7.32
CA PHE A 23 -7.02 4.14 7.09
C PHE A 23 -6.03 4.61 8.19
N MET A 24 -6.27 4.20 9.44
CA MET A 24 -5.38 4.52 10.57
C MET A 24 -3.97 3.96 10.36
N TRP A 25 -3.86 2.77 9.79
CA TRP A 25 -2.58 2.14 9.47
C TRP A 25 -1.80 2.92 8.40
N PHE A 26 -2.47 3.47 7.39
CA PHE A 26 -1.84 4.37 6.42
C PHE A 26 -1.24 5.61 7.07
N ILE A 27 -1.94 6.22 8.04
CA ILE A 27 -1.42 7.36 8.80
C ILE A 27 -0.16 6.94 9.57
N MET A 28 -0.16 5.78 10.22
CA MET A 28 1.02 5.28 10.93
C MET A 28 2.21 5.09 9.99
N LEU A 29 2.02 4.45 8.84
CA LEU A 29 3.09 4.27 7.85
C LEU A 29 3.61 5.61 7.31
N TYR A 30 2.73 6.58 7.09
CA TYR A 30 3.12 7.93 6.68
C TYR A 30 4.02 8.61 7.74
N ILE A 31 3.65 8.53 9.02
CA ILE A 31 4.46 9.09 10.11
C ILE A 31 5.84 8.40 10.18
N ILE A 32 5.90 7.07 10.09
CA ILE A 32 7.16 6.33 10.17
C ILE A 32 8.08 6.69 8.99
N THR A 33 7.54 6.75 7.77
CA THR A 33 8.33 7.12 6.58
C THR A 33 8.81 8.58 6.63
N ALA A 34 7.99 9.50 7.16
CA ALA A 34 8.39 10.88 7.38
C ALA A 34 9.52 10.98 8.42
N TRP A 35 9.46 10.20 9.50
CA TRP A 35 10.51 10.16 10.52
C TRP A 35 11.85 9.65 9.97
N ILE A 36 11.81 8.61 9.12
CA ILE A 36 13.00 8.08 8.43
C ILE A 36 13.69 9.17 7.59
N LYS A 37 12.92 10.06 6.96
CA LYS A 37 13.45 11.19 6.16
C LYS A 37 14.39 12.10 6.94
N THR A 38 14.20 12.22 8.24
CA THR A 38 15.01 13.06 9.11
C THR A 38 16.27 12.36 9.61
N ILE A 39 16.34 11.01 9.56
CA ILE A 39 17.39 10.17 10.16
C ILE A 39 18.36 9.61 9.11
N TYR A 40 18.45 10.19 7.91
CA TYR A 40 19.34 9.74 6.82
C TYR A 40 20.86 9.94 7.06
N LEU A 41 21.34 9.85 8.30
CA LEU A 41 22.75 9.89 8.67
C LEU A 41 23.23 8.48 9.07
N GLY A 42 24.16 7.91 8.30
CA GLY A 42 24.91 6.71 8.69
C GLY A 42 24.33 5.34 8.34
N LEU A 43 23.28 5.25 7.50
CA LEU A 43 22.66 3.96 7.17
C LEU A 43 23.62 2.99 6.44
N PRO A 44 23.55 1.67 6.72
CA PRO A 44 24.42 0.64 6.10
C PRO A 44 24.20 0.50 4.58
N SER A 45 25.07 -0.26 3.91
CA SER A 45 24.97 -0.58 2.47
C SER A 45 23.57 -1.06 2.07
N LYS A 46 23.10 -0.70 0.86
CA LYS A 46 21.79 -1.12 0.35
C LYS A 46 21.60 -2.64 0.38
N TRP A 47 22.67 -3.40 0.16
CA TRP A 47 22.64 -4.86 0.16
C TRP A 47 22.35 -5.47 1.53
N VAL A 48 22.69 -4.76 2.61
CA VAL A 48 22.33 -5.20 3.98
C VAL A 48 20.83 -5.19 4.15
N PHE A 49 20.14 -4.15 3.66
CA PHE A 49 18.69 -4.08 3.71
C PHE A 49 18.02 -5.17 2.86
N LEU A 50 18.57 -5.47 1.68
CA LEU A 50 18.08 -6.57 0.86
C LEU A 50 18.27 -7.92 1.56
N ALA A 51 19.43 -8.16 2.17
CA ALA A 51 19.71 -9.38 2.93
C ALA A 51 18.76 -9.53 4.13
N LEU A 52 18.55 -8.46 4.90
CA LEU A 52 17.59 -8.45 6.02
C LEU A 52 16.16 -8.73 5.57
N TYR A 53 15.74 -8.16 4.44
CA TYR A 53 14.45 -8.46 3.84
C TYR A 53 14.33 -9.95 3.49
N LEU A 54 15.29 -10.50 2.75
CA LEU A 54 15.26 -11.91 2.32
C LEU A 54 15.28 -12.87 3.53
N LEU A 55 16.12 -12.60 4.53
CA LEU A 55 16.18 -13.38 5.76
C LEU A 55 14.87 -13.29 6.54
N GLY A 56 14.31 -12.09 6.70
CA GLY A 56 13.04 -11.88 7.37
C GLY A 56 11.87 -12.56 6.66
N SER A 57 11.85 -12.57 5.32
CA SER A 57 10.87 -13.31 4.52
C SER A 57 10.98 -14.82 4.69
N ILE A 58 12.20 -15.37 4.72
CA ILE A 58 12.41 -16.81 4.99
C ILE A 58 11.93 -17.16 6.41
N VAL A 59 12.30 -16.35 7.41
CA VAL A 59 11.84 -16.53 8.79
C VAL A 59 10.31 -16.45 8.88
N GLY A 60 9.68 -15.50 8.18
CA GLY A 60 8.23 -15.36 8.13
C GLY A 60 7.55 -16.58 7.51
N ALA A 61 8.04 -17.06 6.36
CA ALA A 61 7.50 -18.23 5.67
C ALA A 61 7.65 -19.52 6.50
N ILE A 62 8.81 -19.74 7.13
CA ILE A 62 9.02 -20.86 8.04
C ILE A 62 8.08 -20.74 9.25
N SER A 63 7.95 -19.55 9.82
CA SER A 63 7.10 -19.33 10.99
C SER A 63 5.62 -19.55 10.67
N GLU A 64 5.17 -19.21 9.46
CA GLU A 64 3.82 -19.51 8.98
C GLU A 64 3.64 -21.02 8.78
N PHE A 65 4.61 -21.70 8.17
CA PHE A 65 4.56 -23.15 7.95
C PHE A 65 4.48 -23.95 9.26
N TYR A 66 5.12 -23.48 10.33
CA TYR A 66 5.09 -24.11 11.65
C TYR A 66 4.03 -23.52 12.59
N ASP A 67 3.10 -22.70 12.09
CA ASP A 67 2.04 -22.04 12.87
C ASP A 67 2.56 -21.30 14.13
N ILE A 68 3.78 -20.74 14.05
CA ILE A 68 4.39 -20.02 15.18
C ILE A 68 3.58 -18.74 15.42
N PRO A 69 2.94 -18.60 16.60
CA PRO A 69 2.09 -17.45 16.88
C PRO A 69 2.92 -16.16 16.83
N VAL A 70 2.29 -15.08 16.37
CA VAL A 70 2.90 -13.75 16.17
C VAL A 70 3.90 -13.67 15.02
N LEU A 71 4.84 -14.61 14.85
CA LEU A 71 5.83 -14.57 13.77
C LEU A 71 5.29 -15.10 12.44
N GLY A 72 4.46 -16.15 12.48
CA GLY A 72 3.84 -16.75 11.29
C GLY A 72 2.61 -16.01 10.76
N SER A 73 2.14 -14.99 11.47
CA SER A 73 1.00 -14.19 11.00
C SER A 73 1.43 -13.25 9.88
N LEU A 74 1.12 -13.55 8.62
CA LEU A 74 1.43 -12.67 7.48
C LEU A 74 0.54 -11.40 7.37
N GLN A 75 -0.09 -10.98 8.48
CA GLN A 75 -0.87 -9.74 8.49
C GLN A 75 0.03 -8.51 8.34
N TYR A 76 -0.46 -7.46 7.68
CA TYR A 76 0.33 -6.26 7.37
C TYR A 76 0.74 -5.47 8.61
N ASN A 77 0.02 -5.65 9.72
CA ASN A 77 0.33 -5.04 11.01
C ASN A 77 1.34 -5.87 11.84
N ASN A 78 1.81 -7.01 11.35
CA ASN A 78 2.85 -7.80 12.01
C ASN A 78 4.18 -7.02 12.00
N PRO A 79 4.83 -6.82 13.15
CA PRO A 79 6.15 -6.19 13.23
C PRO A 79 7.19 -6.75 12.26
N LEU A 80 7.21 -8.08 12.03
CA LEU A 80 8.16 -8.70 11.10
C LEU A 80 7.90 -8.23 9.67
N VAL A 81 6.65 -8.29 9.22
CA VAL A 81 6.23 -7.83 7.88
C VAL A 81 6.56 -6.36 7.69
N VAL A 82 6.31 -5.54 8.72
CA VAL A 82 6.62 -4.11 8.72
C VAL A 82 8.12 -3.84 8.60
N ILE A 83 8.94 -4.52 9.39
CA ILE A 83 10.41 -4.39 9.33
C ILE A 83 10.92 -4.81 7.94
N CYS A 84 10.41 -5.91 7.39
CA CYS A 84 10.75 -6.37 6.05
C CYS A 84 10.38 -5.33 4.99
N ALA A 85 9.17 -4.77 5.05
CA ALA A 85 8.73 -3.71 4.14
C ALA A 85 9.62 -2.47 4.21
N PHE A 86 10.04 -2.06 5.41
CA PHE A 86 10.97 -0.94 5.59
C PHE A 86 12.37 -1.23 5.05
N CYS A 87 12.90 -2.44 5.26
CA CYS A 87 14.19 -2.83 4.68
C CYS A 87 14.14 -2.77 3.15
N LEU A 88 13.10 -3.33 2.54
CA LEU A 88 12.92 -3.28 1.09
C LEU A 88 12.78 -1.84 0.57
N PHE A 89 12.03 -0.99 1.28
CA PHE A 89 11.91 0.44 0.96
C PHE A 89 13.28 1.14 0.99
N LEU A 90 14.08 0.94 2.05
CA LEU A 90 15.41 1.55 2.17
C LEU A 90 16.40 1.06 1.10
N PHE A 91 16.27 -0.21 0.68
CA PHE A 91 17.03 -0.74 -0.46
C PHE A 91 16.73 0.07 -1.74
N PHE A 92 15.45 0.33 -2.05
CA PHE A 92 15.06 1.10 -3.22
C PHE A 92 15.43 2.58 -3.11
N VAL A 93 15.34 3.20 -1.92
CA VAL A 93 15.79 4.58 -1.71
C VAL A 93 17.28 4.75 -2.06
N LYS A 94 18.11 3.74 -1.72
CA LYS A 94 19.54 3.75 -2.03
C LYS A 94 19.87 3.25 -3.45
N THR A 95 18.87 2.87 -4.24
CA THR A 95 19.07 2.32 -5.58
C THR A 95 18.87 3.39 -6.65
N THR A 96 19.93 3.70 -7.38
CA THR A 96 19.86 4.61 -8.54
C THR A 96 19.51 3.83 -9.80
N ILE A 97 18.35 4.13 -10.39
CA ILE A 97 17.93 3.58 -11.69
C ILE A 97 18.42 4.52 -12.79
N ARG A 98 19.20 4.01 -13.74
CA ARG A 98 19.77 4.81 -14.85
C ARG A 98 19.04 4.63 -16.19
N ASN A 99 18.23 3.58 -16.32
CA ASN A 99 17.58 3.26 -17.58
C ASN A 99 16.28 4.08 -17.74
N ASN A 100 16.23 4.88 -18.81
CA ASN A 100 15.11 5.77 -19.12
C ASN A 100 13.77 5.04 -19.29
N ILE A 101 13.77 3.81 -19.81
CA ILE A 101 12.56 3.00 -20.01
C ILE A 101 11.95 2.67 -18.64
N PHE A 102 12.76 2.16 -17.71
CA PHE A 102 12.31 1.85 -16.35
C PHE A 102 11.84 3.09 -15.59
N ILE A 103 12.57 4.21 -15.74
CA ILE A 103 12.15 5.49 -15.14
C ILE A 103 10.76 5.90 -15.65
N SER A 104 10.51 5.78 -16.95
CA SER A 104 9.22 6.12 -17.56
C SER A 104 8.09 5.24 -17.00
N ILE A 105 8.31 3.91 -16.95
CA ILE A 105 7.35 2.95 -16.40
C ILE A 105 7.03 3.29 -14.93
N ILE A 106 8.05 3.50 -14.09
CA ILE A 106 7.85 3.82 -12.67
C ILE A 106 7.08 5.13 -12.52
N ARG A 107 7.42 6.17 -13.29
CA ARG A 107 6.71 7.45 -13.25
C ARG A 107 5.24 7.34 -13.65
N PHE A 108 4.91 6.44 -14.56
CA PHE A 108 3.54 6.19 -14.98
C PHE A 108 2.75 5.42 -13.91
N PHE A 109 3.30 4.31 -13.38
CA PHE A 109 2.57 3.45 -12.45
C PHE A 109 2.57 3.95 -11.00
N ALA A 110 3.61 4.67 -10.54
CA ALA A 110 3.72 5.15 -9.18
C ALA A 110 2.49 5.95 -8.69
N PRO A 111 1.93 6.93 -9.42
CA PRO A 111 0.72 7.63 -8.99
C PRO A 111 -0.53 6.73 -9.00
N LEU A 112 -0.56 5.68 -9.82
CA LEU A 112 -1.71 4.75 -9.93
C LEU A 112 -1.71 3.70 -8.79
N SER A 113 -0.55 3.35 -8.23
CA SER A 113 -0.42 2.27 -7.25
C SER A 113 -1.32 2.44 -6.02
N PHE A 114 -1.56 3.67 -5.57
CA PHE A 114 -2.46 3.93 -4.45
C PHE A 114 -3.93 3.66 -4.82
N GLY A 115 -4.38 4.09 -6.00
CA GLY A 115 -5.72 3.80 -6.48
C GLY A 115 -5.96 2.30 -6.70
N VAL A 116 -4.96 1.60 -7.26
CA VAL A 116 -4.97 0.14 -7.40
C VAL A 116 -5.16 -0.55 -6.05
N PHE A 117 -4.42 -0.12 -5.03
CA PHE A 117 -4.58 -0.64 -3.68
C PHE A 117 -6.00 -0.44 -3.16
N LEU A 118 -6.59 0.76 -3.33
CA LEU A 118 -7.94 1.05 -2.86
C LEU A 118 -9.02 0.23 -3.59
N ILE A 119 -8.87 0.03 -4.90
CA ILE A 119 -9.78 -0.81 -5.68
C ILE A 119 -9.69 -2.26 -5.20
N HIS A 120 -8.47 -2.78 -5.04
CA HIS A 120 -8.23 -4.16 -4.63
C HIS A 120 -8.68 -4.44 -3.18
N ALA A 121 -8.42 -3.51 -2.25
CA ALA A 121 -8.79 -3.62 -0.85
C ALA A 121 -10.28 -3.29 -0.58
N ASN A 122 -11.06 -2.98 -1.62
CA ASN A 122 -12.48 -2.71 -1.47
C ASN A 122 -13.24 -4.00 -1.12
N PRO A 123 -14.10 -4.00 -0.07
CA PRO A 123 -14.86 -5.18 0.34
C PRO A 123 -15.73 -5.81 -0.76
N ILE A 124 -16.19 -5.02 -1.73
CA ILE A 124 -16.97 -5.51 -2.88
C ILE A 124 -16.07 -6.38 -3.78
N PHE A 125 -14.86 -5.90 -4.07
CA PHE A 125 -13.89 -6.66 -4.88
C PHE A 125 -13.40 -7.90 -4.12
N GLU A 126 -13.14 -7.79 -2.81
CA GLU A 126 -12.78 -8.94 -1.97
C GLU A 126 -13.84 -10.05 -2.02
N ARG A 127 -15.13 -9.69 -1.84
CA ARG A 127 -16.24 -10.64 -1.95
C ARG A 127 -16.35 -11.25 -3.35
N TRP A 128 -16.12 -10.45 -4.38
CA TRP A 128 -16.10 -10.93 -5.76
C TRP A 128 -15.00 -12.00 -5.94
N TYR A 129 -13.77 -11.76 -5.48
CA TYR A 129 -12.71 -12.78 -5.53
C TYR A 129 -13.07 -14.07 -4.79
N GLN A 130 -13.68 -13.98 -3.61
CA GLN A 130 -14.10 -15.14 -2.84
C GLN A 130 -15.20 -15.95 -3.56
N GLN A 131 -16.12 -15.28 -4.26
CA GLN A 131 -17.22 -15.93 -4.97
C GLN A 131 -16.75 -16.77 -6.18
N TYR A 132 -15.71 -16.34 -6.89
CA TYR A 132 -15.18 -17.08 -8.04
C TYR A 132 -14.27 -18.26 -7.67
N GLN A 133 -14.12 -18.54 -6.36
CA GLN A 133 -13.28 -19.63 -5.86
C GLN A 133 -11.90 -19.66 -6.52
N PHE A 134 -11.28 -18.50 -6.74
CA PHE A 134 -9.94 -18.45 -7.34
C PHE A 134 -8.95 -19.35 -6.58
N GLY A 135 -9.11 -19.51 -5.27
CA GLY A 135 -8.33 -20.46 -4.46
C GLY A 135 -8.38 -21.92 -4.94
N ASN A 136 -9.46 -22.37 -5.57
CA ASN A 136 -9.57 -23.72 -6.14
C ASN A 136 -8.82 -23.89 -7.47
N TRP A 137 -8.58 -22.79 -8.18
CA TRP A 137 -7.79 -22.80 -9.43
C TRP A 137 -6.29 -22.87 -9.15
N PHE A 138 -5.91 -22.51 -7.92
CA PHE A 138 -4.55 -22.41 -7.44
C PHE A 138 -4.30 -23.44 -6.33
N ASP A 139 -4.47 -24.73 -6.66
CA ASP A 139 -4.07 -25.83 -5.77
C ASP A 139 -2.56 -25.75 -5.51
N GLY A 140 -2.20 -25.45 -4.25
CA GLY A 140 -0.82 -25.22 -3.80
C GLY A 140 0.10 -26.44 -3.90
N SER A 141 -0.44 -27.62 -4.22
CA SER A 141 0.35 -28.82 -4.47
C SER A 141 1.04 -28.84 -5.84
N ASN A 142 0.62 -27.98 -6.77
CA ASN A 142 1.11 -28.00 -8.14
C ASN A 142 2.28 -27.02 -8.33
N ILE A 143 3.39 -27.46 -8.93
CA ILE A 143 4.54 -26.60 -9.26
C ILE A 143 4.13 -25.41 -10.16
N PHE A 144 3.06 -25.56 -10.95
CA PHE A 144 2.50 -24.49 -11.74
C PHE A 144 2.00 -23.31 -10.89
N TYR A 145 1.62 -23.52 -9.63
CA TYR A 145 1.18 -22.47 -8.70
C TYR A 145 2.23 -21.35 -8.56
N ILE A 146 3.52 -21.71 -8.50
CA ILE A 146 4.63 -20.76 -8.37
C ILE A 146 4.68 -19.78 -9.55
N ILE A 147 4.18 -20.18 -10.71
CA ILE A 147 4.17 -19.36 -11.93
C ILE A 147 2.80 -18.69 -12.11
N THR A 148 1.71 -19.42 -11.92
CA THR A 148 0.36 -18.93 -12.20
C THR A 148 -0.08 -17.87 -11.20
N MET A 149 0.31 -17.97 -9.92
CA MET A 149 -0.06 -16.97 -8.91
C MET A 149 0.58 -15.60 -9.18
N PRO A 150 1.90 -15.46 -9.40
CA PRO A 150 2.49 -14.17 -9.77
C PRO A 150 1.91 -13.57 -11.05
N LEU A 151 1.65 -14.40 -12.07
CA LEU A 151 1.01 -13.93 -13.31
C LEU A 151 -0.38 -13.36 -13.06
N PHE A 152 -1.16 -14.01 -12.19
CA PHE A 152 -2.49 -13.54 -11.82
C PHE A 152 -2.45 -12.22 -11.03
N VAL A 153 -1.50 -12.08 -10.10
CA VAL A 153 -1.27 -10.82 -9.37
C VAL A 153 -0.92 -9.69 -10.33
N ILE A 154 -0.03 -9.95 -11.30
CA ILE A 154 0.32 -8.97 -12.34
C ILE A 154 -0.91 -8.59 -13.17
N LEU A 155 -1.71 -9.58 -13.58
CA LEU A 155 -2.93 -9.35 -14.35
C LEU A 155 -3.92 -8.45 -13.60
N ILE A 156 -4.21 -8.75 -12.33
CA ILE A 156 -5.09 -7.94 -11.49
C ILE A 156 -4.53 -6.52 -11.35
N TYR A 157 -3.24 -6.40 -11.06
CA TYR A 157 -2.60 -5.10 -10.91
C TYR A 157 -2.75 -4.24 -12.17
N LEU A 158 -2.58 -4.82 -13.36
CA LEU A 158 -2.75 -4.13 -14.64
C LEU A 158 -4.21 -3.72 -14.88
N ILE A 159 -5.18 -4.60 -14.59
CA ILE A 159 -6.60 -4.29 -14.72
C ILE A 159 -6.99 -3.13 -13.79
N CYS A 160 -6.61 -3.20 -12.52
CA CYS A 160 -6.86 -2.13 -11.56
C CYS A 160 -6.15 -0.83 -11.96
N SER A 161 -4.93 -0.91 -12.51
CA SER A 161 -4.19 0.26 -13.00
C SER A 161 -4.92 0.92 -14.17
N LEU A 162 -5.48 0.12 -15.08
CA LEU A 162 -6.29 0.60 -16.19
C LEU A 162 -7.57 1.30 -15.69
N LEU A 163 -8.27 0.71 -14.72
CA LEU A 163 -9.47 1.31 -14.13
C LEU A 163 -9.15 2.66 -13.46
N GLU A 164 -8.04 2.72 -12.71
CA GLU A 164 -7.60 3.96 -12.07
C GLU A 164 -7.19 5.03 -13.11
N TYR A 165 -6.51 4.62 -14.18
CA TYR A 165 -6.17 5.51 -15.28
C TYR A 165 -7.43 6.06 -15.99
N LEU A 166 -8.43 5.21 -16.22
CA LEU A 166 -9.72 5.63 -16.79
C LEU A 166 -10.45 6.60 -15.86
N ARG A 167 -10.43 6.33 -14.55
CA ARG A 167 -11.02 7.21 -13.52
C ARG A 167 -10.38 8.60 -13.58
N GLU A 168 -9.06 8.69 -13.56
CA GLU A 168 -8.33 9.96 -13.66
C GLU A 168 -8.61 10.67 -14.99
N SER A 169 -8.66 9.93 -16.10
CA SER A 169 -8.99 10.49 -17.42
C SER A 169 -10.39 11.08 -17.48
N LEU A 170 -11.38 10.39 -16.89
CA LEU A 170 -12.76 10.88 -16.77
C LEU A 170 -12.84 12.15 -15.92
N PHE A 171 -12.11 12.21 -14.80
CA PHE A 171 -12.08 13.40 -13.94
C PHE A 171 -11.45 14.62 -14.63
N MET A 172 -10.44 14.41 -15.47
CA MET A 172 -9.88 15.46 -16.30
C MET A 172 -10.88 15.97 -17.34
N ILE A 173 -11.57 15.07 -18.06
CA ILE A 173 -12.59 15.44 -19.05
C ILE A 173 -13.75 16.21 -18.41
N LEU A 174 -14.22 15.74 -17.24
CA LEU A 174 -15.30 16.38 -16.49
C LEU A 174 -14.87 17.68 -15.77
N THR A 175 -13.61 18.08 -15.93
CA THR A 175 -13.05 19.33 -15.40
C THR A 175 -13.25 19.50 -13.90
N VAL A 176 -13.34 18.38 -13.17
CA VAL A 176 -13.69 18.38 -11.74
C VAL A 176 -12.63 19.11 -10.93
N LYS A 177 -11.36 19.00 -11.35
CA LYS A 177 -10.25 19.71 -10.70
C LYS A 177 -10.41 21.23 -10.77
N GLU A 178 -10.73 21.79 -11.94
CA GLU A 178 -10.93 23.24 -12.09
C GLU A 178 -12.16 23.74 -11.33
N ARG A 179 -13.24 22.95 -11.29
CA ARG A 179 -14.43 23.26 -10.51
C ARG A 179 -14.14 23.25 -9.02
N THR A 180 -13.37 22.28 -8.54
CA THR A 180 -12.98 22.16 -7.13
C THR A 180 -12.06 23.31 -6.74
N ASP A 181 -11.06 23.65 -7.57
CA ASP A 181 -10.15 24.77 -7.33
C ASP A 181 -10.90 26.12 -7.31
N SER A 182 -11.89 26.29 -8.18
CA SER A 182 -12.76 27.47 -8.17
C SER A 182 -13.60 27.57 -6.89
N LEU A 183 -14.13 26.46 -6.39
CA LEU A 183 -14.87 26.40 -5.13
C LEU A 183 -13.95 26.69 -3.94
N CYS A 184 -12.75 26.11 -3.88
CA CYS A 184 -11.77 26.39 -2.82
C CYS A 184 -11.40 27.86 -2.78
N LYS A 185 -11.09 28.48 -3.92
CA LYS A 185 -10.78 29.93 -3.99
C LYS A 185 -11.94 30.80 -3.51
N LYS A 186 -13.19 30.43 -3.83
CA LYS A 186 -14.38 31.13 -3.33
C LYS A 186 -14.56 30.97 -1.83
N LEU A 187 -14.31 29.77 -1.31
CA LEU A 187 -14.38 29.49 0.13
C LEU A 187 -13.33 30.29 0.89
N ASP A 188 -12.07 30.25 0.44
CA ASP A 188 -10.96 31.02 1.04
C ASP A 188 -11.25 32.52 1.03
N ALA A 189 -11.72 33.06 -0.09
CA ALA A 189 -12.09 34.48 -0.18
C ALA A 189 -13.21 34.88 0.78
N ASN A 190 -14.18 33.98 1.05
CA ASN A 190 -15.25 34.23 2.01
C ASN A 190 -14.76 34.11 3.46
N VAL A 191 -13.87 33.16 3.76
CA VAL A 191 -13.26 33.00 5.08
C VAL A 191 -12.40 34.23 5.42
N THR A 192 -11.56 34.72 4.50
CA THR A 192 -10.74 35.92 4.72
C THR A 192 -11.60 37.16 5.01
N LYS A 193 -12.69 37.35 4.26
CA LYS A 193 -13.64 38.46 4.52
C LYS A 193 -14.31 38.38 5.91
N LEU A 194 -14.52 37.18 6.45
CA LEU A 194 -15.09 37.00 7.78
C LEU A 194 -14.06 37.24 8.90
N ILE A 195 -12.79 37.00 8.62
CA ILE A 195 -11.68 37.27 9.56
C ILE A 195 -11.36 38.77 9.60
N ASP A 196 -11.37 39.45 8.45
CA ASP A 196 -11.05 40.89 8.34
C ASP A 196 -12.18 41.82 8.80
N ASN A 197 -13.41 41.32 8.91
CA ASN A 197 -14.59 42.07 9.35
C ASN A 197 -14.86 41.90 10.86
N LYS A 198 -13.83 41.53 11.63
CA LYS A 198 -13.85 41.29 13.07
C LYS A 198 -12.72 42.05 13.74
#